data_AF-A0A485LZP5-F1
#
_entry.id   AF-A0A485LZP5-F1
#
_cell.length_a   1.000
_cell.length_b   1.000
_cell.length_c   1.000
_cell.angle_alpha   90.00
_cell.angle_beta   90.00
_cell.angle_gamma   90.00
#
_symmetry.space_group_name_H-M   'P 1'
#
loop_
_entity.id
_entity.type
_entity.pdbx_description
1 polymer ?
#
loop_
_entity_poly.entity_id
_entity_poly.type
_entity_poly.pdbx_seq_one_letter_code
_entity_poly.pdbx_strand_id
1 'polypeptide(L)'
;MAVREKGCIIVMEGYMDVITAHLHGITNAVASLGTALTAEQGRLLLNYSKNVVVAYDADAAGVAATIRSLDLLQELGCQVSVLSIPDGKDPDDYLRKYGCQSWERLMDTAPSLIEYKLRQATSTLKVKTVSDKLNIINQVFPNIYGLKSEVEKEEGLKAVARELNLSWETVAGEYKRYKTNKGKKWTFSDNIVKTKHTIVGNKERMDARSKAETVVLQLVLDNPELGKIILDKMGQAPFKNKTYLKIFERCLEVAKRPLYQPVEIIKDLEDEERSLLSYLLAQEIPGDDPVQIMNIYLESINRCYRQERRKNLLQEISKHENMENGLPDHDLLREYMLLQRIEDAEIAGDQGKIDQLLEEYRQFESNIWKYPREGIDG
;
A
#
# COMPACT_ATOMS: atom_id res chain seq x y z
N MET A 1 -24.27 -13.18 31.88
CA MET A 1 -24.41 -14.66 31.87
C MET A 1 -24.54 -15.19 30.44
N ALA A 2 -25.43 -14.64 29.61
CA ALA A 2 -25.62 -15.05 28.21
C ALA A 2 -24.34 -15.10 27.34
N VAL A 3 -23.46 -14.09 27.43
CA VAL A 3 -22.18 -14.09 26.69
C VAL A 3 -21.29 -15.28 27.03
N ARG A 4 -21.24 -15.69 28.31
CA ARG A 4 -20.45 -16.85 28.75
C ARG A 4 -21.08 -18.17 28.32
N GLU A 5 -22.40 -18.22 28.23
CA GLU A 5 -23.15 -19.39 27.80
C GLU A 5 -23.06 -19.62 26.28
N LYS A 6 -23.21 -18.55 25.49
CA LYS A 6 -23.09 -18.59 24.02
C LYS A 6 -21.64 -18.59 23.54
N GLY A 7 -20.69 -18.19 24.39
CA GLY A 7 -19.26 -18.21 24.07
C GLY A 7 -18.81 -17.12 23.10
N CYS A 8 -19.66 -16.18 22.69
CA CYS A 8 -19.32 -15.07 21.81
C CYS A 8 -20.10 -13.79 22.13
N ILE A 9 -19.59 -12.65 21.67
CA ILE A 9 -20.23 -11.34 21.76
C ILE A 9 -20.53 -10.83 20.35
N ILE A 10 -21.74 -10.33 20.13
CA ILE A 10 -22.13 -9.70 18.87
C ILE A 10 -22.05 -8.18 19.05
N VAL A 11 -21.24 -7.51 18.24
CA VAL A 11 -21.11 -6.05 18.24
C VAL A 11 -21.90 -5.48 17.06
N MET A 12 -22.85 -4.62 17.35
CA MET A 12 -23.72 -3.91 16.41
C MET A 12 -23.43 -2.40 16.45
N GLU A 13 -23.91 -1.66 15.45
CA GLU A 13 -23.64 -0.22 15.33
C GLU A 13 -24.56 0.62 16.23
N GLY A 14 -25.87 0.35 16.17
CA GLY A 14 -26.90 1.08 16.90
C GLY A 14 -27.42 0.37 18.15
N TYR A 15 -27.95 1.14 19.11
CA TYR A 15 -28.66 0.58 20.26
C TYR A 15 -30.00 -0.06 19.88
N MET A 16 -30.63 0.40 18.78
CA MET A 16 -31.88 -0.16 18.27
C MET A 16 -31.68 -1.60 17.78
N ASP A 17 -30.59 -1.88 17.06
CA ASP A 17 -30.20 -3.23 16.64
C ASP A 17 -30.09 -4.19 17.82
N VAL A 18 -29.45 -3.72 18.91
CA VAL A 18 -29.31 -4.51 20.13
C VAL A 18 -30.66 -4.76 20.79
N ILE A 19 -31.53 -3.76 20.88
CA ILE A 19 -32.87 -3.95 21.44
C ILE A 19 -33.62 -5.01 20.64
N THR A 20 -33.60 -4.92 19.31
CA THR A 20 -34.26 -5.91 18.43
C THR A 20 -33.64 -7.29 18.56
N ALA A 21 -32.31 -7.39 18.63
CA ALA A 21 -31.61 -8.65 18.87
C ALA A 21 -32.08 -9.31 20.18
N HIS A 22 -32.16 -8.55 21.26
CA HIS A 22 -32.63 -9.05 22.56
C HIS A 22 -34.11 -9.44 22.52
N LEU A 23 -34.97 -8.69 21.82
CA LEU A 23 -36.38 -9.06 21.59
C LEU A 23 -36.53 -10.39 20.84
N HIS A 24 -35.57 -10.73 19.99
CA HIS A 24 -35.51 -12.01 19.27
C HIS A 24 -34.68 -13.09 20.00
N GLY A 25 -34.33 -12.87 21.29
CA GLY A 25 -33.63 -13.84 22.13
C GLY A 25 -32.11 -13.84 22.01
N ILE A 26 -31.53 -12.94 21.20
CA ILE A 26 -30.08 -12.77 21.03
C ILE A 26 -29.58 -11.81 22.11
N THR A 27 -29.31 -12.37 23.29
CA THR A 27 -28.99 -11.61 24.51
C THR A 27 -27.50 -11.32 24.70
N ASN A 28 -26.66 -11.75 23.75
CA ASN A 28 -25.21 -11.52 23.73
C ASN A 28 -24.79 -10.39 22.77
N ALA A 29 -25.74 -9.54 22.34
CA ALA A 29 -25.49 -8.36 21.51
C ALA A 29 -25.19 -7.09 22.32
N VAL A 30 -24.27 -6.26 21.83
CA VAL A 30 -23.85 -4.94 22.37
C VAL A 30 -23.66 -3.92 21.25
N ALA A 31 -23.74 -2.62 21.54
CA ALA A 31 -23.64 -1.54 20.55
C ALA A 31 -22.37 -0.69 20.71
N SER A 32 -21.78 -0.23 19.60
CA SER A 32 -20.69 0.74 19.56
C SER A 32 -21.16 2.22 19.52
N LEU A 33 -22.47 2.45 19.34
CA LEU A 33 -23.11 3.77 19.34
C LEU A 33 -22.52 4.74 18.30
N GLY A 34 -22.26 4.26 17.09
CA GLY A 34 -21.80 5.09 15.97
C GLY A 34 -20.37 5.64 16.12
N THR A 35 -19.55 5.02 16.98
CA THR A 35 -18.13 5.39 17.14
C THR A 35 -17.22 4.26 16.68
N ALA A 36 -16.06 4.60 16.14
CA ALA A 36 -15.02 3.61 15.85
C ALA A 36 -14.61 2.91 17.16
N LEU A 37 -14.58 1.58 17.15
CA LEU A 37 -14.34 0.80 18.34
C LEU A 37 -12.95 1.10 18.93
N THR A 38 -12.89 1.43 20.21
CA THR A 38 -11.65 1.82 20.89
C THR A 38 -10.91 0.63 21.50
N ALA A 39 -9.62 0.81 21.81
CA ALA A 39 -8.82 -0.25 22.43
C ALA A 39 -9.33 -0.62 23.83
N GLU A 40 -9.89 0.34 24.55
CA GLU A 40 -10.50 0.11 25.86
C GLU A 40 -11.78 -0.72 25.75
N GLN A 41 -12.63 -0.42 24.78
CA GLN A 41 -13.81 -1.22 24.46
C GLN A 41 -13.40 -2.64 24.04
N GLY A 42 -12.36 -2.79 23.20
CA GLY A 42 -11.82 -4.10 22.84
C GLY A 42 -11.33 -4.93 24.03
N ARG A 43 -10.58 -4.30 24.96
CA ARG A 43 -10.15 -4.96 26.21
C ARG A 43 -11.32 -5.32 27.11
N LEU A 44 -12.36 -4.49 27.16
CA LEU A 44 -13.57 -4.79 27.90
C LEU A 44 -14.26 -6.04 27.35
N LEU A 45 -14.37 -6.18 26.02
CA LEU A 45 -14.95 -7.36 25.38
C LEU A 45 -14.17 -8.64 25.74
N LEU A 46 -12.84 -8.59 25.75
CA LEU A 46 -11.96 -9.71 26.13
C LEU A 46 -12.19 -10.24 27.53
N ASN A 47 -12.69 -9.41 28.47
CA ASN A 47 -13.04 -9.86 29.82
C ASN A 47 -14.26 -10.79 29.84
N TYR A 48 -15.08 -10.76 28.77
CA TYR A 48 -16.30 -11.54 28.65
C TYR A 48 -16.18 -12.70 27.66
N SER A 49 -15.59 -12.48 26.47
CA SER A 49 -15.28 -13.53 25.50
C SER A 49 -14.12 -13.15 24.59
N LYS A 50 -13.40 -14.16 24.10
CA LYS A 50 -12.42 -14.01 23.01
C LYS A 50 -13.09 -13.94 21.65
N ASN A 51 -14.27 -14.54 21.50
CA ASN A 51 -14.97 -14.61 20.23
C ASN A 51 -15.86 -13.39 20.06
N VAL A 52 -15.54 -12.57 19.07
CA VAL A 52 -16.28 -11.34 18.76
C VAL A 52 -16.80 -11.44 17.35
N VAL A 53 -18.11 -11.30 17.19
CA VAL A 53 -18.77 -11.23 15.88
C VAL A 53 -19.23 -9.81 15.67
N VAL A 54 -18.87 -9.22 14.55
CA VAL A 54 -19.27 -7.85 14.21
C VAL A 54 -20.35 -7.89 13.14
N ALA A 55 -21.49 -7.29 13.42
CA ALA A 55 -22.64 -7.19 12.53
C ALA A 55 -22.96 -5.71 12.31
N TYR A 56 -22.36 -5.14 11.26
CA TYR A 56 -22.54 -3.73 10.88
C TYR A 56 -23.32 -3.63 9.58
N ASP A 57 -23.82 -2.42 9.31
CA ASP A 57 -24.57 -2.11 8.11
C ASP A 57 -23.72 -2.36 6.86
N ALA A 58 -24.39 -2.75 5.78
CA ALA A 58 -23.75 -3.09 4.52
C ALA A 58 -23.26 -1.86 3.73
N ASP A 59 -23.36 -0.66 4.30
CA ASP A 59 -23.11 0.59 3.61
C ASP A 59 -21.61 0.84 3.39
N ALA A 60 -21.27 1.09 2.11
CA ALA A 60 -19.90 1.25 1.63
C ALA A 60 -19.10 2.37 2.34
N ALA A 61 -19.75 3.32 3.00
CA ALA A 61 -19.12 4.45 3.66
C ALA A 61 -18.38 4.07 4.97
N GLY A 62 -18.73 2.95 5.61
CA GLY A 62 -18.17 2.52 6.90
C GLY A 62 -17.05 1.50 6.82
N VAL A 63 -16.77 0.94 5.64
CA VAL A 63 -15.95 -0.26 5.46
C VAL A 63 -14.50 -0.09 5.92
N ALA A 64 -13.85 1.01 5.57
CA ALA A 64 -12.45 1.25 5.94
C ALA A 64 -12.26 1.54 7.44
N ALA A 65 -13.21 2.28 8.05
CA ALA A 65 -13.22 2.53 9.48
C ALA A 65 -13.50 1.25 10.28
N THR A 66 -14.45 0.44 9.80
CA THR A 66 -14.78 -0.88 10.32
C THR A 66 -13.57 -1.80 10.31
N ILE A 67 -12.86 -1.92 9.19
CA ILE A 67 -11.68 -2.79 9.09
C ILE A 67 -10.59 -2.41 10.09
N ARG A 68 -10.32 -1.11 10.28
CA ARG A 68 -9.36 -0.65 11.29
C ARG A 68 -9.78 -1.04 12.71
N SER A 69 -11.06 -0.91 13.03
CA SER A 69 -11.61 -1.34 14.33
C SER A 69 -11.53 -2.86 14.51
N LEU A 70 -11.71 -3.64 13.45
CA LEU A 70 -11.59 -5.11 13.49
C LEU A 70 -10.12 -5.55 13.68
N ASP A 71 -9.18 -4.84 13.05
CA ASP A 71 -7.74 -5.10 13.22
C ASP A 71 -7.28 -4.85 14.64
N LEU A 72 -7.76 -3.76 15.25
CA LEU A 72 -7.51 -3.48 16.65
C LEU A 72 -7.96 -4.62 17.57
N LEU A 73 -9.16 -5.17 17.34
CA LEU A 73 -9.66 -6.31 18.11
C LEU A 73 -8.77 -7.55 17.94
N GLN A 74 -8.34 -7.83 16.71
CA GLN A 74 -7.47 -8.96 16.42
C GLN A 74 -6.09 -8.81 17.07
N GLU A 75 -5.50 -7.61 17.06
CA GLU A 75 -4.22 -7.31 17.72
C GLU A 75 -4.30 -7.48 19.24
N LEU A 76 -5.42 -7.09 19.84
CA LEU A 76 -5.71 -7.31 21.27
C LEU A 76 -5.88 -8.80 21.61
N GLY A 77 -6.13 -9.66 20.61
CA GLY A 77 -6.23 -11.10 20.74
C GLY A 77 -7.64 -11.66 20.68
N CYS A 78 -8.61 -10.89 20.17
CA CYS A 78 -9.94 -11.40 19.86
C CYS A 78 -9.92 -12.29 18.62
N GLN A 79 -10.74 -13.34 18.63
CA GLN A 79 -11.12 -14.10 17.44
C GLN A 79 -12.31 -13.39 16.79
N VAL A 80 -12.04 -12.64 15.74
CA VAL A 80 -13.00 -11.74 15.09
C VAL A 80 -13.63 -12.42 13.87
N SER A 81 -14.96 -12.45 13.84
CA SER A 81 -15.75 -12.84 12.66
C SER A 81 -16.64 -11.68 12.23
N VAL A 82 -16.93 -11.59 10.94
CA VAL A 82 -17.74 -10.50 10.38
C VAL A 82 -19.01 -11.09 9.79
N LEU A 83 -20.15 -10.66 10.31
CA LEU A 83 -21.46 -11.07 9.83
C LEU A 83 -21.87 -10.15 8.68
N SER A 84 -21.91 -10.69 7.46
CA SER A 84 -22.41 -9.96 6.30
C SER A 84 -23.90 -10.19 6.14
N ILE A 85 -24.70 -9.14 6.30
CA ILE A 85 -26.16 -9.20 6.18
C ILE A 85 -26.55 -9.11 4.70
N PRO A 86 -27.34 -10.07 4.18
CA PRO A 86 -27.79 -10.05 2.78
C PRO A 86 -28.69 -8.84 2.46
N ASP A 87 -28.78 -8.50 1.18
CA ASP A 87 -29.66 -7.47 0.62
C ASP A 87 -29.38 -6.04 1.10
N GLY A 88 -28.21 -5.78 1.69
CA GLY A 88 -27.83 -4.43 2.10
C GLY A 88 -28.62 -3.91 3.31
N LYS A 89 -29.10 -4.80 4.18
CA LYS A 89 -29.94 -4.47 5.33
C LYS A 89 -29.15 -4.28 6.61
N ASP A 90 -29.73 -3.54 7.54
CA ASP A 90 -29.25 -3.46 8.92
C ASP A 90 -29.67 -4.71 9.73
N PRO A 91 -29.03 -4.95 10.91
CA PRO A 91 -29.41 -6.05 11.80
C PRO A 91 -30.87 -6.02 12.24
N ASP A 92 -31.43 -4.82 12.51
CA ASP A 92 -32.83 -4.63 12.91
C ASP A 92 -33.81 -5.18 11.86
N ASP A 93 -33.72 -4.71 10.62
CA ASP A 93 -34.58 -5.11 9.50
C ASP A 93 -34.43 -6.59 9.19
N TYR A 94 -33.22 -7.12 9.24
CA TYR A 94 -32.99 -8.54 8.98
C TYR A 94 -33.68 -9.41 10.03
N LEU A 95 -33.52 -9.07 11.32
CA LEU A 95 -34.12 -9.83 12.42
C LEU A 95 -35.65 -9.77 12.38
N ARG A 96 -36.23 -8.59 12.13
CA ARG A 96 -37.69 -8.43 12.01
C ARG A 96 -38.27 -9.23 10.84
N LYS A 97 -37.57 -9.29 9.71
CA LYS A 97 -38.07 -9.96 8.51
C LYS A 97 -37.88 -11.47 8.52
N TYR A 98 -36.72 -11.95 8.98
CA TYR A 98 -36.32 -13.35 8.81
C TYR A 98 -36.21 -14.12 10.14
N GLY A 99 -36.24 -13.43 11.28
CA GLY A 99 -36.27 -14.02 12.61
C GLY A 99 -34.96 -14.66 13.08
N CYS A 100 -34.97 -15.13 14.33
CA CYS A 100 -33.80 -15.63 15.04
C CYS A 100 -33.16 -16.87 14.39
N GLN A 101 -33.96 -17.82 13.87
CA GLN A 101 -33.40 -19.02 13.22
C GLN A 101 -32.58 -18.70 11.96
N SER A 102 -32.97 -17.67 11.21
CA SER A 102 -32.21 -17.26 10.01
C SER A 102 -30.91 -16.55 10.42
N TRP A 103 -30.95 -15.77 11.50
CA TRP A 103 -29.78 -15.15 12.10
C TRP A 103 -28.76 -16.18 12.59
N GLU A 104 -29.18 -17.23 13.27
CA GLU A 104 -28.29 -18.31 13.72
C GLU A 104 -27.56 -18.97 12.55
N ARG A 105 -28.23 -19.20 11.41
CA ARG A 105 -27.57 -19.71 10.20
C ARG A 105 -26.55 -18.73 9.60
N LEU A 106 -26.82 -17.43 9.66
CA LEU A 106 -25.83 -16.43 9.26
C LEU A 106 -24.61 -16.45 10.19
N MET A 107 -24.84 -16.58 11.49
CA MET A 107 -23.77 -16.67 12.49
C MET A 107 -22.89 -17.91 12.26
N ASP A 108 -23.47 -19.05 11.92
CA ASP A 108 -22.74 -20.29 11.62
C ASP A 108 -21.86 -20.18 10.36
N THR A 109 -22.22 -19.28 9.45
CA THR A 109 -21.53 -19.07 8.17
C THR A 109 -20.72 -17.76 8.14
N ALA A 110 -20.63 -17.06 9.28
CA ALA A 110 -19.93 -15.80 9.39
C ALA A 110 -18.43 -15.99 9.10
N PRO A 111 -17.88 -15.36 8.05
CA PRO A 111 -16.47 -15.49 7.74
C PRO A 111 -15.59 -14.93 8.86
N SER A 112 -14.44 -15.56 9.06
CA SER A 112 -13.36 -14.97 9.86
C SER A 112 -12.93 -13.62 9.28
N LEU A 113 -12.30 -12.78 10.09
CA LEU A 113 -11.78 -11.48 9.62
C LEU A 113 -10.85 -11.62 8.40
N ILE A 114 -10.06 -12.69 8.34
CA ILE A 114 -9.16 -12.95 7.21
C ILE A 114 -9.95 -13.29 5.95
N GLU A 115 -10.94 -14.18 6.05
CA GLU A 115 -11.82 -14.53 4.93
C GLU A 115 -12.62 -13.33 4.44
N TYR A 116 -13.12 -12.51 5.37
CA TYR A 116 -13.83 -11.28 5.04
C TYR A 116 -12.95 -10.31 4.24
N LYS A 117 -11.72 -10.04 4.72
CA LYS A 117 -10.73 -9.22 4.00
C LYS A 117 -10.37 -9.80 2.64
N LEU A 118 -10.24 -11.12 2.55
CA LEU A 118 -9.92 -11.81 1.30
C LEU A 118 -11.05 -11.70 0.28
N ARG A 119 -12.30 -11.89 0.69
CA ARG A 119 -13.49 -11.68 -0.17
C ARG A 119 -13.61 -10.23 -0.63
N GLN A 120 -13.30 -9.29 0.24
CA GLN A 120 -13.28 -7.88 -0.14
C GLN A 120 -12.18 -7.59 -1.17
N ALA A 121 -10.95 -8.01 -0.92
CA ALA A 121 -9.82 -7.79 -1.83
C ALA A 121 -10.08 -8.41 -3.22
N THR A 122 -10.67 -9.60 -3.27
CA THR A 122 -11.05 -10.28 -4.52
C THR A 122 -12.21 -9.58 -5.23
N SER A 123 -13.21 -9.08 -4.50
CA SER A 123 -14.32 -8.32 -5.09
C SER A 123 -13.88 -6.99 -5.72
N THR A 124 -12.92 -6.30 -5.11
CA THR A 124 -12.41 -5.01 -5.57
C THR A 124 -11.52 -5.17 -6.80
N LEU A 125 -10.64 -6.17 -6.81
CA LEU A 125 -9.64 -6.35 -7.87
C LEU A 125 -10.14 -7.16 -9.08
N LYS A 126 -11.30 -7.82 -9.01
CA LYS A 126 -11.81 -8.77 -10.03
C LYS A 126 -10.68 -9.67 -10.57
N VAL A 127 -10.31 -10.69 -9.80
CA VAL A 127 -9.18 -11.58 -10.10
C VAL A 127 -9.22 -12.11 -11.53
N LYS A 128 -8.35 -11.60 -12.40
CA LYS A 128 -8.25 -12.02 -13.80
C LYS A 128 -6.84 -12.46 -14.17
N THR A 129 -5.82 -11.86 -13.55
CA THR A 129 -4.42 -12.11 -13.87
C THR A 129 -3.67 -12.74 -12.70
N VAL A 130 -2.51 -13.33 -13.00
CA VAL A 130 -1.58 -13.85 -11.97
C VAL A 130 -1.11 -12.70 -11.06
N SER A 131 -0.87 -11.51 -11.61
CA SER A 131 -0.49 -10.31 -10.88
C SER A 131 -1.53 -9.89 -9.83
N ASP A 132 -2.82 -10.02 -10.13
CA ASP A 132 -3.90 -9.71 -9.18
C ASP A 132 -3.88 -10.67 -7.99
N LYS A 133 -3.67 -11.97 -8.25
CA LYS A 133 -3.56 -12.99 -7.19
C LYS A 133 -2.37 -12.68 -6.27
N LEU A 134 -1.26 -12.25 -6.83
CA LEU A 134 -0.06 -11.88 -6.07
C LEU A 134 -0.27 -10.61 -5.24
N ASN A 135 -0.96 -9.61 -5.79
CA ASN A 135 -1.32 -8.41 -5.04
C ASN A 135 -2.22 -8.73 -3.85
N ILE A 136 -3.24 -9.59 -4.03
CA ILE A 136 -4.14 -10.02 -2.95
C ILE A 136 -3.35 -10.79 -1.89
N ILE A 137 -2.47 -11.71 -2.30
CA ILE A 137 -1.58 -12.44 -1.40
C ILE A 137 -0.75 -11.47 -0.54
N ASN A 138 -0.13 -10.46 -1.17
CA ASN A 138 0.71 -9.48 -0.47
C ASN A 138 -0.09 -8.59 0.49
N GLN A 139 -1.38 -8.36 0.24
CA GLN A 139 -2.27 -7.62 1.15
C GLN A 139 -2.73 -8.47 2.34
N VAL A 140 -2.97 -9.78 2.14
CA VAL A 140 -3.55 -10.67 3.17
C VAL A 140 -2.49 -11.32 4.07
N PHE A 141 -1.30 -11.64 3.54
CA PHE A 141 -0.21 -12.26 4.30
C PHE A 141 0.26 -11.49 5.55
N PRO A 142 0.32 -10.15 5.57
CA PRO A 142 0.57 -9.39 6.79
C PRO A 142 -0.40 -9.72 7.93
N ASN A 143 -1.69 -9.86 7.61
CA ASN A 143 -2.75 -10.15 8.59
C ASN A 143 -2.63 -11.58 9.11
N ILE A 144 -2.39 -12.55 8.21
CA ILE A 144 -2.14 -13.95 8.60
C ILE A 144 -0.89 -14.05 9.49
N TYR A 145 0.18 -13.33 9.15
CA TYR A 145 1.40 -13.34 9.95
C TYR A 145 1.20 -12.77 11.36
N GLY A 146 0.32 -11.77 11.51
CA GLY A 146 0.00 -11.14 12.79
C GLY A 146 -0.73 -12.07 13.78
N LEU A 147 -1.29 -13.17 13.30
CA LEU A 147 -1.95 -14.17 14.14
C LEU A 147 -0.98 -14.81 15.13
N LYS A 148 -1.46 -15.08 16.35
CA LYS A 148 -0.66 -15.76 17.39
C LYS A 148 -0.70 -17.28 17.24
N SER A 149 -1.83 -17.83 16.79
CA SER A 149 -2.02 -19.29 16.65
C SER A 149 -1.52 -19.79 15.29
N GLU A 150 -0.75 -20.88 15.29
CA GLU A 150 -0.32 -21.55 14.05
C GLU A 150 -1.49 -22.24 13.34
N VAL A 151 -2.50 -22.69 14.09
CA VAL A 151 -3.71 -23.29 13.51
C VAL A 151 -4.53 -22.24 12.75
N GLU A 152 -4.67 -21.04 13.32
CA GLU A 152 -5.36 -19.92 12.66
C GLU A 152 -4.61 -19.47 11.40
N LYS A 153 -3.27 -19.51 11.43
CA LYS A 153 -2.43 -19.23 10.25
C LYS A 153 -2.69 -20.24 9.15
N GLU A 154 -2.69 -21.53 9.50
CA GLU A 154 -2.94 -22.59 8.53
C GLU A 154 -4.32 -22.45 7.89
N GLU A 155 -5.36 -22.19 8.69
CA GLU A 155 -6.72 -22.01 8.19
C GLU A 155 -6.84 -20.78 7.29
N GLY A 156 -6.21 -19.66 7.66
CA GLY A 156 -6.14 -18.46 6.82
C GLY A 156 -5.43 -18.71 5.49
N LEU A 157 -4.36 -19.48 5.48
CA LEU A 157 -3.66 -19.87 4.24
C LEU A 157 -4.51 -20.79 3.37
N LYS A 158 -5.26 -21.73 3.97
CA LYS A 158 -6.22 -22.57 3.25
C LYS A 158 -7.36 -21.76 2.65
N ALA A 159 -7.83 -20.72 3.35
CA ALA A 159 -8.82 -19.80 2.80
C ALA A 159 -8.28 -19.04 1.58
N VAL A 160 -7.05 -18.53 1.64
CA VAL A 160 -6.36 -17.90 0.50
C VAL A 160 -6.24 -18.86 -0.69
N ALA A 161 -5.84 -20.10 -0.45
CA ALA A 161 -5.72 -21.12 -1.49
C ALA A 161 -7.06 -21.41 -2.17
N ARG A 162 -8.14 -21.56 -1.39
CA ARG A 162 -9.50 -21.78 -1.88
C ARG A 162 -10.00 -20.62 -2.73
N GLU A 163 -9.91 -19.39 -2.21
CA GLU A 163 -10.48 -18.22 -2.89
C GLU A 163 -9.72 -17.86 -4.18
N LEU A 164 -8.39 -17.97 -4.17
CA LEU A 164 -7.56 -17.66 -5.34
C LEU A 164 -7.42 -18.83 -6.32
N ASN A 165 -8.02 -19.97 -6.01
CA ASN A 165 -7.87 -21.23 -6.74
C ASN A 165 -6.38 -21.57 -7.00
N LEU A 166 -5.61 -21.65 -5.91
CA LEU A 166 -4.20 -21.99 -5.89
C LEU A 166 -3.96 -23.25 -5.06
N SER A 167 -2.90 -23.99 -5.34
CA SER A 167 -2.52 -25.14 -4.53
C SER A 167 -2.06 -24.72 -3.14
N TRP A 168 -2.28 -25.58 -2.14
CA TRP A 168 -1.79 -25.37 -0.77
C TRP A 168 -0.26 -25.18 -0.76
N GLU A 169 0.45 -25.97 -1.56
CA GLU A 169 1.90 -25.94 -1.69
C GLU A 169 2.40 -24.60 -2.21
N THR A 170 1.69 -24.00 -3.19
CA THR A 170 1.99 -22.67 -3.72
C THR A 170 1.83 -21.61 -2.64
N VAL A 171 0.68 -21.58 -1.95
CA VAL A 171 0.37 -20.55 -0.94
C VAL A 171 1.28 -20.69 0.29
N ALA A 172 1.51 -21.92 0.77
CA ALA A 172 2.41 -22.20 1.88
C ALA A 172 3.87 -21.87 1.52
N GLY A 173 4.29 -22.16 0.28
CA GLY A 173 5.61 -21.79 -0.25
C GLY A 173 5.82 -20.28 -0.27
N GLU A 174 4.85 -19.53 -0.78
CA GLU A 174 4.87 -18.07 -0.79
C GLU A 174 4.82 -17.48 0.62
N TYR A 175 4.02 -18.05 1.52
CA TYR A 175 3.98 -17.62 2.92
C TYR A 175 5.31 -17.89 3.66
N LYS A 176 5.97 -19.02 3.38
CA LYS A 176 7.30 -19.31 3.92
C LYS A 176 8.35 -18.32 3.42
N ARG A 177 8.29 -17.95 2.13
CA ARG A 177 9.11 -16.88 1.53
C ARG A 177 8.83 -15.54 2.21
N TYR A 178 7.56 -15.21 2.41
CA TYR A 178 7.12 -14.01 3.12
C TYR A 178 7.65 -13.96 4.57
N LYS A 179 7.52 -15.04 5.35
CA LYS A 179 8.03 -15.18 6.73
C LYS A 179 9.55 -14.98 6.79
N THR A 180 10.29 -15.56 5.85
CA THR A 180 11.75 -15.41 5.74
C THR A 180 12.14 -13.99 5.35
N ASN A 181 11.28 -13.30 4.59
CA ASN A 181 11.47 -11.93 4.11
C ASN A 181 10.98 -10.84 5.08
N LYS A 182 10.40 -11.13 6.25
CA LYS A 182 10.09 -10.06 7.23
C LYS A 182 11.32 -9.42 7.92
N GLY A 183 12.54 -9.90 7.62
CA GLY A 183 13.81 -9.17 7.79
C GLY A 183 14.33 -8.45 6.53
N LYS A 184 13.74 -8.70 5.36
CA LYS A 184 14.11 -8.18 4.03
C LYS A 184 12.87 -8.09 3.12
N LYS A 185 12.23 -6.90 3.04
CA LYS A 185 11.11 -6.59 2.12
C LYS A 185 11.23 -7.39 0.81
N TRP A 186 10.25 -8.25 0.53
CA TRP A 186 10.20 -8.97 -0.74
C TRP A 186 9.73 -8.03 -1.85
N THR A 187 10.63 -7.77 -2.79
CA THR A 187 10.32 -7.47 -4.19
C THR A 187 10.19 -8.81 -4.91
N PHE A 188 9.19 -8.95 -5.78
CA PHE A 188 9.09 -10.09 -6.68
C PHE A 188 10.44 -10.27 -7.39
N SER A 189 11.06 -11.43 -7.19
CA SER A 189 12.16 -11.89 -8.02
C SER A 189 11.85 -13.34 -8.35
N ASP A 190 11.57 -13.57 -9.63
CA ASP A 190 11.66 -14.89 -10.22
C ASP A 190 12.99 -15.51 -9.78
N ASN A 191 12.90 -16.60 -9.04
CA ASN A 191 14.09 -17.36 -8.66
C ASN A 191 14.47 -18.22 -9.86
N ILE A 192 15.24 -17.65 -10.78
CA ILE A 192 16.32 -18.38 -11.43
C ILE A 192 17.61 -17.78 -10.87
N VAL A 193 18.47 -18.66 -10.36
CA VAL A 193 19.81 -18.38 -9.80
C VAL A 193 19.87 -17.77 -8.38
N LYS A 194 19.72 -18.66 -7.38
CA LYS A 194 20.57 -18.53 -6.18
C LYS A 194 21.90 -19.20 -6.46
N THR A 195 22.97 -18.41 -6.55
CA THR A 195 24.22 -18.70 -5.83
C THR A 195 25.19 -17.52 -5.92
N LYS A 196 25.85 -17.23 -4.78
CA LYS A 196 27.13 -16.52 -4.63
C LYS A 196 27.06 -14.98 -4.86
N HIS A 197 27.55 -14.07 -4.02
CA HIS A 197 28.55 -14.10 -2.96
C HIS A 197 28.20 -13.11 -1.82
N THR A 198 28.66 -13.45 -0.62
CA THR A 198 28.94 -12.57 0.53
C THR A 198 30.18 -11.71 0.24
N ILE A 199 30.40 -10.60 0.98
CA ILE A 199 31.57 -9.65 1.02
C ILE A 199 31.23 -8.35 0.21
N VAL A 200 31.14 -7.09 0.69
CA VAL A 200 31.58 -6.25 1.83
C VAL A 200 30.45 -5.22 2.12
N GLY A 201 30.02 -4.98 3.37
CA GLY A 201 30.35 -3.77 4.15
C GLY A 201 29.23 -2.72 4.16
N ASN A 202 28.59 -2.54 5.32
CA ASN A 202 27.56 -1.54 5.66
C ASN A 202 26.32 -1.44 4.73
N LYS A 203 25.33 -2.31 4.98
CA LYS A 203 23.99 -2.20 4.38
C LYS A 203 23.08 -1.32 5.25
N GLU A 204 23.11 -0.02 5.01
CA GLU A 204 21.85 0.72 5.09
C GLU A 204 20.89 0.05 4.09
N ARG A 205 19.67 -0.27 4.51
CA ARG A 205 18.66 -0.84 3.61
C ARG A 205 18.42 0.19 2.49
N MET A 206 18.88 -0.08 1.26
CA MET A 206 18.55 0.74 0.10
C MET A 206 17.02 0.94 0.03
N ASP A 207 16.59 2.19 0.10
CA ASP A 207 15.18 2.56 0.06
C ASP A 207 14.60 2.34 -1.34
N ALA A 208 13.27 2.41 -1.46
CA ALA A 208 12.57 2.14 -2.72
C ALA A 208 13.03 3.08 -3.85
N ARG A 209 13.36 4.32 -3.50
CA ARG A 209 13.93 5.33 -4.41
C ARG A 209 15.30 4.93 -4.91
N SER A 210 16.23 4.54 -4.02
CA SER A 210 17.58 4.10 -4.41
C SER A 210 17.53 2.95 -5.40
N LYS A 211 16.61 1.99 -5.22
CA LYS A 211 16.41 0.88 -6.17
C LYS A 211 15.92 1.36 -7.53
N ALA A 212 14.95 2.28 -7.55
CA ALA A 212 14.44 2.83 -8.81
C ALA A 212 15.52 3.62 -9.55
N GLU A 213 16.28 4.44 -8.82
CA GLU A 213 17.43 5.16 -9.35
C GLU A 213 18.49 4.20 -9.91
N THR A 214 18.80 3.09 -9.23
CA THR A 214 19.73 2.06 -9.73
C THR A 214 19.28 1.50 -11.08
N VAL A 215 18.02 1.07 -11.20
CA VAL A 215 17.52 0.45 -12.43
C VAL A 215 17.44 1.45 -13.58
N VAL A 216 17.01 2.68 -13.30
CA VAL A 216 17.00 3.76 -14.32
C VAL A 216 18.41 4.04 -14.83
N LEU A 217 19.41 4.09 -13.95
CA LEU A 217 20.80 4.29 -14.37
C LEU A 217 21.33 3.13 -15.21
N GLN A 218 20.99 1.88 -14.85
CA GLN A 218 21.38 0.69 -15.63
C GLN A 218 20.78 0.70 -17.03
N LEU A 219 19.50 1.06 -17.16
CA LEU A 219 18.84 1.18 -18.46
C LEU A 219 19.51 2.22 -19.36
N VAL A 220 19.95 3.35 -18.78
CA VAL A 220 20.64 4.40 -19.53
C VAL A 220 22.06 3.97 -19.91
N LEU A 221 22.73 3.23 -19.03
CA LEU A 221 24.04 2.65 -19.31
C LEU A 221 23.97 1.59 -20.41
N ASP A 222 22.88 0.84 -20.53
CA ASP A 222 22.71 -0.14 -21.62
C ASP A 222 22.25 0.53 -22.92
N ASN A 223 21.29 1.45 -22.82
CA ASN A 223 20.75 2.20 -23.95
C ASN A 223 20.71 3.71 -23.64
N PRO A 224 21.75 4.47 -24.03
CA PRO A 224 21.84 5.90 -23.73
C PRO A 224 20.73 6.77 -24.33
N GLU A 225 20.04 6.32 -25.39
CA GLU A 225 18.92 7.06 -25.96
C GLU A 225 17.75 7.18 -24.97
N LEU A 226 17.59 6.21 -24.06
CA LEU A 226 16.62 6.30 -22.96
C LEU A 226 16.92 7.48 -22.04
N GLY A 227 18.18 7.87 -21.89
CA GLY A 227 18.58 9.01 -21.06
C GLY A 227 17.99 10.34 -21.54
N LYS A 228 17.87 10.54 -22.87
CA LYS A 228 17.20 11.71 -23.43
C LYS A 228 15.71 11.69 -23.15
N ILE A 229 15.07 10.53 -23.33
CA ILE A 229 13.64 10.34 -23.04
C ILE A 229 13.33 10.60 -21.57
N ILE A 230 14.23 10.17 -20.67
CA ILE A 230 14.11 10.44 -19.22
C ILE A 230 14.15 11.93 -18.94
N LEU A 231 15.11 12.66 -19.53
CA LEU A 231 15.22 14.12 -19.35
C LEU A 231 13.99 14.85 -19.90
N ASP A 232 13.50 14.46 -21.07
CA ASP A 232 12.30 15.05 -21.67
C ASP A 232 11.04 14.79 -20.81
N LYS A 233 10.93 13.60 -20.21
CA LYS A 233 9.78 13.23 -19.37
C LYS A 233 9.82 13.86 -17.97
N MET A 234 11.01 13.99 -17.39
CA MET A 234 11.19 14.44 -16.00
C MET A 234 11.48 15.94 -15.89
N GLY A 235 11.92 16.59 -16.97
CA GLY A 235 12.44 17.96 -16.97
C GLY A 235 13.79 18.14 -16.26
N GLN A 236 14.21 17.17 -15.43
CA GLN A 236 15.45 17.16 -14.67
C GLN A 236 15.98 15.73 -14.50
N ALA A 237 17.24 15.60 -14.07
CA ALA A 237 17.82 14.29 -13.78
C ALA A 237 17.14 13.62 -12.57
N PRO A 238 16.80 12.33 -12.63
CA PRO A 238 15.95 11.66 -11.64
C PRO A 238 16.69 11.23 -10.36
N PHE A 239 17.98 11.58 -10.19
CA PHE A 239 18.86 11.01 -9.18
C PHE A 239 19.03 11.91 -7.96
N LYS A 240 18.70 11.40 -6.77
CA LYS A 240 19.07 12.04 -5.49
C LYS A 240 20.53 11.76 -5.13
N ASN A 241 21.04 10.59 -5.52
CA ASN A 241 22.42 10.23 -5.27
C ASN A 241 23.36 10.99 -6.23
N LYS A 242 24.26 11.81 -5.68
CA LYS A 242 25.24 12.60 -6.44
C LYS A 242 26.16 11.73 -7.31
N THR A 243 26.52 10.55 -6.84
CA THR A 243 27.36 9.59 -7.57
C THR A 243 26.61 9.05 -8.79
N TYR A 244 25.31 8.78 -8.67
CA TYR A 244 24.48 8.30 -9.78
C TYR A 244 24.27 9.40 -10.82
N LEU A 245 24.05 10.63 -10.36
CA LEU A 245 23.95 11.81 -11.23
C LEU A 245 25.21 11.99 -12.08
N LYS A 246 26.40 11.93 -11.47
CA LYS A 246 27.68 12.04 -12.20
C LYS A 246 27.85 10.94 -13.25
N ILE A 247 27.54 9.68 -12.90
CA ILE A 247 27.64 8.55 -13.84
C ILE A 247 26.65 8.75 -15.00
N PHE A 248 25.43 9.21 -14.72
CA PHE A 248 24.42 9.50 -15.73
C PHE A 248 24.85 10.62 -16.69
N GLU A 249 25.34 11.74 -16.15
CA GLU A 249 25.85 12.86 -16.96
C GLU A 249 27.00 12.39 -17.86
N ARG A 250 27.95 11.63 -17.31
CA ARG A 250 29.07 11.11 -18.09
C ARG A 250 28.64 10.10 -19.15
N CYS A 251 27.65 9.27 -18.84
CA CYS A 251 27.05 8.36 -19.80
C CYS A 251 26.48 9.11 -21.01
N LEU A 252 25.72 10.19 -20.77
CA LEU A 252 25.16 11.03 -21.82
C LEU A 252 26.23 11.75 -22.64
N GLU A 253 27.35 12.15 -22.03
CA GLU A 253 28.48 12.77 -22.73
C GLU A 253 29.21 11.78 -23.64
N VAL A 254 29.49 10.57 -23.15
CA VAL A 254 30.15 9.51 -23.94
C VAL A 254 29.24 9.04 -25.07
N ALA A 255 27.92 8.99 -24.85
CA ALA A 255 26.93 8.64 -25.87
C ALA A 255 26.86 9.60 -27.06
N LYS A 256 27.44 10.81 -26.96
CA LYS A 256 27.59 11.73 -28.11
C LYS A 256 28.64 11.27 -29.11
N ARG A 257 29.51 10.32 -28.74
CA ARG A 257 30.57 9.78 -29.60
C ARG A 257 30.04 8.59 -30.41
N PRO A 258 30.54 8.36 -31.64
CA PRO A 258 30.19 7.18 -32.40
C PRO A 258 30.75 5.92 -31.70
N LEU A 259 29.90 4.88 -31.57
CA LEU A 259 30.14 3.64 -30.80
C LEU A 259 30.26 3.83 -29.28
N TYR A 260 29.12 4.08 -28.64
CA TYR A 260 29.04 4.06 -27.18
C TYR A 260 29.42 2.69 -26.60
N GLN A 261 30.32 2.69 -25.60
CA GLN A 261 30.55 1.55 -24.73
C GLN A 261 30.56 2.00 -23.26
N PRO A 262 29.81 1.31 -22.36
CA PRO A 262 29.72 1.71 -20.96
C PRO A 262 31.07 1.70 -20.23
N VAL A 263 31.98 0.82 -20.66
CA VAL A 263 33.33 0.67 -20.09
C VAL A 263 34.18 1.93 -20.31
N GLU A 264 33.91 2.74 -21.34
CA GLU A 264 34.67 3.97 -21.58
C GLU A 264 34.46 5.01 -20.49
N ILE A 265 33.31 4.98 -19.81
CA ILE A 265 32.96 5.89 -18.72
C ILE A 265 33.96 5.76 -17.56
N ILE A 266 34.54 4.56 -17.34
CA ILE A 266 35.49 4.26 -16.25
C ILE A 266 36.69 5.22 -16.24
N LYS A 267 37.14 5.70 -17.42
CA LYS A 267 38.33 6.54 -17.55
C LYS A 267 38.20 7.85 -16.78
N ASP A 268 36.99 8.36 -16.66
CA ASP A 268 36.70 9.69 -16.12
C ASP A 268 36.03 9.66 -14.73
N LEU A 269 35.95 8.47 -14.13
CA LEU A 269 35.35 8.26 -12.80
C LEU A 269 36.44 8.07 -11.73
N GLU A 270 36.13 8.49 -10.50
CA GLU A 270 36.93 8.23 -9.30
C GLU A 270 36.79 6.77 -8.83
N ASP A 271 37.68 6.29 -7.95
CA ASP A 271 37.74 4.86 -7.59
C ASP A 271 36.42 4.31 -6.97
N GLU A 272 35.70 5.14 -6.21
CA GLU A 272 34.37 4.79 -5.67
C GLU A 272 33.30 4.68 -6.77
N GLU A 273 33.33 5.61 -7.73
CA GLU A 273 32.41 5.65 -8.88
C GLU A 273 32.67 4.49 -9.85
N ARG A 274 33.94 4.15 -10.09
CA ARG A 274 34.35 2.99 -10.90
C ARG A 274 33.87 1.67 -10.32
N SER A 275 33.99 1.52 -9.00
CA SER A 275 33.53 0.34 -8.27
C SER A 275 32.02 0.18 -8.41
N LEU A 276 31.28 1.29 -8.29
CA LEU A 276 29.84 1.32 -8.48
C LEU A 276 29.44 1.03 -9.93
N LEU A 277 30.08 1.66 -10.92
CA LEU A 277 29.79 1.41 -12.35
C LEU A 277 30.03 -0.05 -12.71
N SER A 278 31.14 -0.63 -12.25
CA SER A 278 31.45 -2.06 -12.46
C SER A 278 30.39 -2.96 -11.84
N TYR A 279 29.90 -2.59 -10.65
CA TYR A 279 28.79 -3.29 -10.01
C TYR A 279 27.50 -3.15 -10.83
N LEU A 280 27.17 -1.97 -11.34
CA LEU A 280 25.94 -1.72 -12.11
C LEU A 280 25.91 -2.50 -13.44
N LEU A 281 27.03 -2.57 -14.16
CA LEU A 281 27.16 -3.29 -15.43
C LEU A 281 27.14 -4.82 -15.27
N ALA A 282 27.51 -5.32 -14.09
CA ALA A 282 27.50 -6.75 -13.80
C ALA A 282 26.12 -7.30 -13.41
N GLN A 283 25.12 -6.43 -13.21
CA GLN A 283 23.77 -6.82 -12.83
C GLN A 283 22.86 -6.92 -14.06
N GLU A 284 21.96 -7.89 -14.05
CA GLU A 284 20.96 -8.05 -15.09
C GLU A 284 19.85 -7.00 -14.95
N ILE A 285 19.43 -6.43 -16.08
CA ILE A 285 18.27 -5.52 -16.15
C ILE A 285 17.01 -6.38 -16.00
N PRO A 286 16.07 -6.02 -15.09
CA PRO A 286 14.90 -6.85 -14.84
C PRO A 286 13.84 -6.71 -15.93
N GLY A 287 13.67 -7.73 -16.78
CA GLY A 287 12.61 -7.83 -17.79
C GLY A 287 13.06 -7.57 -19.23
N ASP A 288 12.17 -7.80 -20.20
CA ASP A 288 12.52 -7.82 -21.63
C ASP A 288 12.22 -6.51 -22.38
N ASP A 289 11.45 -5.58 -21.78
CA ASP A 289 11.08 -4.29 -22.41
C ASP A 289 11.68 -3.10 -21.63
N PRO A 290 12.86 -2.58 -22.07
CA PRO A 290 13.54 -1.46 -21.43
C PRO A 290 12.68 -0.20 -21.26
N VAL A 291 11.76 0.08 -22.21
CA VAL A 291 10.93 1.28 -22.19
C VAL A 291 9.82 1.14 -21.15
N GLN A 292 9.18 -0.04 -21.08
CA GLN A 292 8.18 -0.33 -20.07
C GLN A 292 8.79 -0.30 -18.65
N ILE A 293 9.96 -0.91 -18.47
CA ILE A 293 10.69 -0.93 -17.20
C ILE A 293 11.04 0.50 -16.77
N MET A 294 11.60 1.30 -17.69
CA MET A 294 11.90 2.71 -17.45
C MET A 294 10.67 3.46 -16.94
N ASN A 295 9.52 3.33 -17.60
CA ASN A 295 8.30 4.04 -17.21
C ASN A 295 7.84 3.67 -15.79
N ILE A 296 7.91 2.39 -15.42
CA ILE A 296 7.51 1.91 -14.08
C ILE A 296 8.41 2.54 -13.00
N TYR A 297 9.73 2.52 -13.20
CA TYR A 297 10.66 3.05 -12.20
C TYR A 297 10.66 4.58 -12.17
N LEU A 298 10.47 5.26 -13.30
CA LEU A 298 10.27 6.71 -13.33
C LEU A 298 9.00 7.10 -12.56
N GLU A 299 7.90 6.36 -12.69
CA GLU A 299 6.69 6.65 -11.91
C GLU A 299 6.94 6.48 -10.40
N SER A 300 7.72 5.47 -10.00
CA SER A 300 8.14 5.32 -8.60
C SER A 300 8.99 6.50 -8.12
N ILE A 301 9.86 7.05 -8.96
CA ILE A 301 10.69 8.21 -8.63
C ILE A 301 9.83 9.48 -8.52
N ASN A 302 8.92 9.71 -9.48
CA ASN A 302 7.98 10.82 -9.47
C ASN A 302 7.08 10.81 -8.24
N ARG A 303 6.59 9.63 -7.84
CA ARG A 303 5.84 9.48 -6.59
C ARG A 303 6.66 9.93 -5.38
N CYS A 304 7.94 9.57 -5.31
CA CYS A 304 8.82 10.03 -4.24
C CYS A 304 9.02 11.56 -4.27
N TYR A 305 9.18 12.16 -5.45
CA TYR A 305 9.26 13.62 -5.59
C TYR A 305 7.99 14.31 -5.10
N ARG A 306 6.80 13.82 -5.48
CA ARG A 306 5.51 14.35 -5.02
C ARG A 306 5.38 14.30 -3.50
N GLN A 307 5.78 13.17 -2.88
CA GLN A 307 5.76 13.02 -1.43
C GLN A 307 6.75 13.95 -0.72
N GLU A 308 7.95 14.14 -1.25
CA GLU A 308 8.94 15.09 -0.71
C GLU A 308 8.44 16.54 -0.86
N ARG A 309 7.90 16.91 -2.03
CA ARG A 309 7.35 18.24 -2.28
C ARG A 309 6.21 18.57 -1.33
N ARG A 310 5.29 17.63 -1.10
CA ARG A 310 4.19 17.78 -0.13
C ARG A 310 4.68 18.05 1.29
N LYS A 311 5.75 17.37 1.73
CA LYS A 311 6.37 17.62 3.04
C LYS A 311 7.00 19.02 3.11
N ASN A 312 7.65 19.46 2.04
CA ASN A 312 8.23 20.79 1.96
C ASN A 312 7.14 21.88 1.96
N LEU A 313 6.03 21.68 1.23
CA LEU A 313 4.89 22.59 1.22
C LEU A 313 4.29 22.77 2.61
N LEU A 314 4.16 21.70 3.40
CA LEU A 314 3.69 21.81 4.80
C LEU A 314 4.63 22.67 5.66
N GLN A 315 5.95 22.57 5.43
CA GLN A 315 6.92 23.42 6.13
C GLN A 315 6.86 24.86 5.65
N GLU A 316 6.65 25.12 4.36
CA GLU A 316 6.50 26.46 3.80
C GLU A 316 5.21 27.12 4.31
N ILE A 317 4.07 26.42 4.27
CA ILE A 317 2.77 26.89 4.80
C ILE A 317 2.89 27.23 6.29
N SER A 318 3.50 26.34 7.09
CA SER A 318 3.69 26.57 8.53
C SER A 318 4.60 27.78 8.81
N LYS A 319 5.59 28.07 7.95
CA LYS A 319 6.43 29.27 8.09
C LYS A 319 5.66 30.56 7.77
N HIS A 320 4.77 30.53 6.77
CA HIS A 320 3.92 31.67 6.41
C HIS A 320 2.87 32.00 7.48
N GLU A 321 2.28 30.98 8.12
CA GLU A 321 1.33 31.16 9.24
C GLU A 321 1.96 31.85 10.47
N ASN A 322 3.28 31.72 10.64
CA ASN A 322 4.03 32.32 11.76
C ASN A 322 4.56 33.74 11.49
N MET A 323 4.37 34.28 10.27
CA MET A 323 4.67 35.67 9.97
C MET A 323 3.41 36.53 10.19
N GLU A 324 3.51 37.60 10.96
CA GLU A 324 2.40 38.45 11.46
C GLU A 324 1.50 39.09 10.37
N ASN A 325 1.73 38.89 9.07
CA ASN A 325 0.92 39.46 7.98
C ASN A 325 0.88 38.62 6.69
N GLY A 326 0.26 37.44 6.70
CA GLY A 326 -0.05 36.78 5.42
C GLY A 326 -0.89 35.53 5.55
N LEU A 327 -2.08 35.56 4.95
CA LEU A 327 -2.79 34.35 4.54
C LEU A 327 -1.79 33.41 3.83
N PRO A 328 -1.85 32.07 4.02
CA PRO A 328 -0.97 31.16 3.31
C PRO A 328 -1.09 31.45 1.81
N ASP A 329 0.04 31.52 1.11
CA ASP A 329 0.08 31.71 -0.33
C ASP A 329 -0.94 30.74 -0.97
N HIS A 330 -1.97 31.29 -1.60
CA HIS A 330 -3.11 30.55 -2.13
C HIS A 330 -2.63 29.47 -3.11
N ASP A 331 -1.49 29.70 -3.77
CA ASP A 331 -0.87 28.75 -4.67
C ASP A 331 -0.18 27.60 -3.94
N LEU A 332 0.45 27.81 -2.77
CA LEU A 332 1.02 26.73 -1.94
C LEU A 332 -0.07 25.78 -1.43
N LEU A 333 -1.20 26.33 -0.98
CA LEU A 333 -2.34 25.54 -0.54
C LEU A 333 -2.95 24.75 -1.70
N ARG A 334 -3.08 25.38 -2.88
CA ARG A 334 -3.60 24.74 -4.08
C ARG A 334 -2.70 23.60 -4.56
N GLU A 335 -1.38 23.80 -4.54
CA GLU A 335 -0.39 22.77 -4.87
C GLU A 335 -0.49 21.58 -3.89
N TYR A 336 -0.56 21.87 -2.59
CA TYR A 336 -0.68 20.86 -1.55
C TYR A 336 -1.96 20.03 -1.71
N MET A 337 -3.11 20.68 -1.93
CA MET A 337 -4.40 20.00 -2.16
C MET A 337 -4.38 19.14 -3.43
N LEU A 338 -3.73 19.62 -4.49
CA LEU A 338 -3.62 18.86 -5.75
C LEU A 338 -2.77 17.60 -5.57
N LEU A 339 -1.61 17.72 -4.90
CA LEU A 339 -0.76 16.57 -4.56
C LEU A 339 -1.47 15.58 -3.63
N GLN A 340 -2.26 16.06 -2.67
CA GLN A 340 -3.06 15.21 -1.80
C GLN A 340 -4.14 14.45 -2.57
N ARG A 341 -4.85 15.12 -3.51
CA ARG A 341 -5.84 14.46 -4.38
C ARG A 341 -5.22 13.37 -5.24
N ILE A 342 -3.99 13.56 -5.73
CA ILE A 342 -3.24 12.55 -6.48
C ILE A 342 -2.96 11.33 -5.59
N GLU A 343 -2.47 11.54 -4.37
CA GLU A 343 -2.18 10.45 -3.43
C GLU A 343 -3.45 9.68 -3.03
N ASP A 344 -4.56 10.39 -2.80
CA ASP A 344 -5.86 9.76 -2.51
C ASP A 344 -6.34 8.91 -3.70
N ALA A 345 -6.13 9.37 -4.93
CA ALA A 345 -6.45 8.61 -6.14
C ALA A 345 -5.53 7.39 -6.33
N GLU A 346 -4.23 7.52 -6.01
CA GLU A 346 -3.27 6.40 -5.97
C GLU A 346 -3.67 5.34 -4.94
N ILE A 347 -4.13 5.75 -3.76
CA ILE A 347 -4.62 4.85 -2.70
C ILE A 347 -5.92 4.16 -3.14
N ALA A 348 -6.81 4.89 -3.82
CA ALA A 348 -8.06 4.36 -4.35
C ALA A 348 -7.86 3.45 -5.59
N GLY A 349 -6.68 3.47 -6.22
CA GLY A 349 -6.40 2.71 -7.44
C GLY A 349 -7.16 3.19 -8.68
N ASP A 350 -7.60 4.45 -8.68
CA ASP A 350 -8.37 5.04 -9.79
C ASP A 350 -7.44 5.64 -10.84
N GLN A 351 -6.99 4.80 -11.79
CA GLN A 351 -6.02 5.20 -12.80
C GLN A 351 -6.50 6.38 -13.66
N GLY A 352 -7.78 6.44 -14.00
CA GLY A 352 -8.32 7.53 -14.81
C GLY A 352 -8.27 8.88 -14.09
N LYS A 353 -8.56 8.86 -12.79
CA LYS A 353 -8.45 10.05 -11.93
C LYS A 353 -6.99 10.44 -11.65
N ILE A 354 -6.10 9.45 -11.49
CA ILE A 354 -4.65 9.70 -11.37
C ILE A 354 -4.15 10.42 -12.62
N ASP A 355 -4.46 9.91 -13.81
CA ASP A 355 -4.00 10.50 -15.07
C ASP A 355 -4.53 11.93 -15.25
N GLN A 356 -5.79 12.17 -14.91
CA GLN A 356 -6.40 13.51 -14.93
C GLN A 356 -5.72 14.48 -13.96
N LEU A 357 -5.47 14.05 -12.72
CA LEU A 357 -4.86 14.89 -11.69
C LEU A 357 -3.38 15.14 -11.95
N LEU A 358 -2.66 14.16 -12.52
CA LEU A 358 -1.28 14.33 -12.96
C LEU A 358 -1.17 15.33 -14.11
N GLU A 359 -2.16 15.35 -15.01
CA GLU A 359 -2.23 16.38 -16.06
C GLU A 359 -2.55 17.76 -15.49
N GLU A 360 -3.50 17.86 -14.55
CA GLU A 360 -3.80 19.10 -13.80
C GLU A 360 -2.54 19.62 -13.08
N TYR A 361 -1.75 18.72 -12.49
CA TYR A 361 -0.50 19.05 -11.80
C TYR A 361 0.62 19.49 -12.75
N ARG A 362 0.80 18.83 -13.90
CA ARG A 362 1.73 19.29 -14.94
C ARG A 362 1.40 20.69 -15.46
N GLN A 363 0.12 20.98 -15.66
CA GLN A 363 -0.34 22.30 -16.07
C GLN A 363 -0.12 23.35 -14.97
N PHE A 364 -0.32 22.97 -13.71
CA PHE A 364 -0.03 23.82 -12.56
C PHE A 364 1.47 24.18 -12.48
N GLU A 365 2.37 23.19 -12.58
CA GLU A 365 3.83 23.42 -12.62
C GLU A 365 4.26 24.29 -13.81
N SER A 366 3.68 24.05 -15.00
CA SER A 366 3.96 24.85 -16.19
C SER A 366 3.50 26.30 -16.07
N ASN A 367 2.43 26.58 -15.31
CA ASN A 367 1.90 27.93 -15.11
C ASN A 367 2.67 28.71 -14.06
N ILE A 368 3.20 28.05 -13.02
CA ILE A 368 4.12 28.67 -12.04
C ILE A 368 5.38 29.20 -12.74
N TRP A 369 5.86 28.52 -13.79
CA TRP A 369 7.05 28.94 -14.52
C TRP A 369 6.79 30.06 -15.56
N LYS A 370 5.53 30.37 -15.88
CA LYS A 370 5.16 31.48 -16.77
C LYS A 370 5.03 32.82 -16.05
N TYR A 371 4.84 32.80 -14.74
CA TYR A 371 4.83 33.99 -13.88
C TYR A 371 5.82 33.75 -12.74
N PRO A 372 7.11 34.12 -12.92
CA PRO A 372 8.06 34.12 -11.81
C PRO A 372 7.44 34.92 -10.67
N ARG A 373 7.55 34.41 -9.43
CA ARG A 373 7.14 35.13 -8.22
C ARG A 373 7.84 36.49 -8.22
N GLU A 374 7.13 37.55 -8.62
CA GLU A 374 7.62 38.91 -8.46
C GLU A 374 7.70 39.19 -6.96
N GLY A 375 8.92 39.45 -6.48
CA GLY A 375 9.16 40.12 -5.20
C GLY A 375 9.62 39.24 -4.05
N ILE A 376 10.86 38.75 -4.11
CA ILE A 376 11.75 38.70 -2.92
C ILE A 376 13.16 39.10 -3.39
N ASP A 377 13.30 40.36 -3.81
CA ASP A 377 14.56 41.10 -3.72
C ASP A 377 14.16 42.51 -3.25
N GLY A 378 14.49 42.80 -1.99
CA GLY A 378 14.16 44.03 -1.27
C GLY A 378 14.64 43.96 0.17
#